data_AF-A0A2G9RYC9-F1
#
_entry.id   AF-A0A2G9RYC9-F1
#
_cell.length_a   1.000
_cell.length_b   1.000
_cell.length_c   1.000
_cell.angle_alpha   90.00
_cell.angle_beta   90.00
_cell.angle_gamma   90.00
#
_symmetry.space_group_name_H-M   'P 1'
#
loop_
_entity.id
_entity.type
_entity.pdbx_description
1 polymer ?
#
loop_
_entity_poly.entity_id
_entity_poly.type
_entity_poly.pdbx_seq_one_letter_code
_entity_poly.pdbx_strand_id
1 'polypeptide(L)'
;MMCSVSEKGAGKQLALLETNSAVRTCGFDFGGNIIMFSTDKQMGYQCFVNFFDLRDPSQIEKERNEKLFDSTTLEHQKSFRTERPVNSAAVSPIYDHVVLGGGQEAMDVTTTSTRIGKFEARFFHVAVEEEFGRVKGHFGPINSLAFHPDGKR
;
A
#
# COMPACT_ATOMS: atom_id res chain seq x y z
N MET A 1 10.89 -8.96 -4.94
CA MET A 1 9.99 -9.47 -3.88
C MET A 1 8.61 -9.71 -4.49
N MET A 2 7.66 -10.34 -3.79
CA MET A 2 6.38 -10.75 -4.39
C MET A 2 5.22 -10.53 -3.43
N CYS A 3 4.06 -10.14 -3.97
CA CYS A 3 2.76 -10.24 -3.31
C CYS A 3 1.96 -11.36 -3.97
N SER A 4 1.53 -12.36 -3.20
CA SER A 4 0.72 -13.47 -3.70
C SER A 4 -0.73 -13.35 -3.24
N VAL A 5 -1.65 -13.69 -4.14
CA VAL A 5 -3.09 -13.74 -3.88
C VAL A 5 -3.52 -15.18 -4.05
N SER A 6 -4.20 -15.73 -3.05
CA SER A 6 -4.58 -17.14 -3.02
C SER A 6 -6.00 -17.35 -2.53
N GLU A 7 -6.66 -18.36 -3.08
CA GLU A 7 -8.00 -18.78 -2.65
C GLU A 7 -7.94 -19.49 -1.30
N LYS A 8 -8.83 -19.11 -0.38
CA LYS A 8 -8.93 -19.75 0.93
C LYS A 8 -9.54 -21.15 0.78
N GLY A 9 -8.79 -22.19 1.12
CA GLY A 9 -9.25 -23.58 1.19
C GLY A 9 -8.66 -24.51 0.12
N ALA A 10 -8.50 -24.04 -1.12
CA ALA A 10 -7.91 -24.83 -2.20
C ALA A 10 -6.37 -24.75 -2.25
N GLY A 11 -5.77 -23.75 -1.59
CA GLY A 11 -4.33 -23.47 -1.69
C GLY A 11 -3.91 -23.00 -3.09
N LYS A 12 -4.87 -22.72 -3.97
CA LYS A 12 -4.63 -22.26 -5.33
C LYS A 12 -4.20 -20.80 -5.32
N GLN A 13 -3.01 -20.53 -5.86
CA GLN A 13 -2.55 -19.18 -6.14
C GLN A 13 -3.34 -18.61 -7.32
N LEU A 14 -4.00 -17.49 -7.09
CA LEU A 14 -4.79 -16.76 -8.07
C LEU A 14 -3.92 -15.75 -8.83
N ALA A 15 -3.00 -15.09 -8.13
CA ALA A 15 -2.10 -14.10 -8.73
C ALA A 15 -0.73 -14.05 -8.04
N LEU A 16 0.29 -13.65 -8.80
CA LEU A 16 1.62 -13.33 -8.31
C LEU A 16 2.05 -11.97 -8.85
N LEU A 17 2.13 -10.98 -7.96
CA LEU A 17 2.50 -9.62 -8.30
C LEU A 17 3.96 -9.42 -7.92
N GLU A 18 4.81 -9.26 -8.92
CA GLU A 18 6.24 -9.03 -8.71
C GLU A 18 6.50 -7.57 -8.33
N THR A 19 7.35 -7.36 -7.33
CA THR A 19 7.68 -6.04 -6.81
C THR A 19 9.18 -5.80 -6.79
N ASN A 20 9.57 -4.58 -7.14
CA ASN A 20 10.97 -4.15 -7.14
C ASN A 20 11.52 -3.86 -5.72
N SER A 21 10.64 -3.66 -4.73
CA SER A 21 11.01 -3.48 -3.32
C SER A 21 10.04 -4.23 -2.37
N ALA A 22 10.29 -4.21 -1.06
CA ALA A 22 9.59 -5.09 -0.13
C ALA A 22 8.14 -4.66 0.05
N VAL A 23 7.22 -5.61 0.00
CA VAL A 23 5.82 -5.36 0.37
C VAL A 23 5.76 -5.20 1.89
N ARG A 24 5.19 -4.09 2.37
CA ARG A 24 5.07 -3.78 3.81
C ARG A 24 3.68 -4.05 4.34
N THR A 25 2.67 -3.75 3.54
CA THR A 25 1.28 -4.03 3.86
C THR A 25 0.58 -4.54 2.62
N CYS A 26 -0.39 -5.41 2.81
CA CYS A 26 -1.34 -5.82 1.78
C CYS A 26 -2.72 -6.00 2.41
N GLY A 27 -3.75 -5.82 1.61
CA GLY A 27 -5.12 -5.92 2.06
C GLY A 27 -6.10 -5.94 0.91
N PHE A 28 -7.37 -6.16 1.26
CA PHE A 28 -8.49 -6.05 0.35
C PHE A 28 -9.33 -4.84 0.74
N ASP A 29 -10.03 -4.25 -0.22
CA ASP A 29 -11.18 -3.43 0.11
C ASP A 29 -12.29 -4.28 0.75
N PHE A 30 -13.29 -3.60 1.32
CA PHE A 30 -14.40 -4.29 1.97
C PHE A 30 -15.22 -5.15 1.00
N GLY A 31 -15.33 -4.74 -0.26
CA GLY A 31 -16.04 -5.51 -1.29
C GLY A 31 -15.27 -6.75 -1.76
N GLY A 32 -14.00 -6.90 -1.39
CA GLY A 32 -13.13 -7.97 -1.87
C GLY A 32 -12.84 -7.90 -3.37
N ASN A 33 -13.04 -6.73 -3.98
CA ASN A 33 -12.83 -6.50 -5.41
C ASN A 33 -11.49 -5.84 -5.69
N ILE A 34 -10.91 -5.13 -4.73
CA ILE A 34 -9.67 -4.38 -4.88
C ILE A 34 -8.64 -4.98 -3.94
N ILE A 35 -7.48 -5.29 -4.48
CA ILE A 35 -6.28 -5.61 -3.72
C ILE A 35 -5.42 -4.36 -3.61
N MET A 36 -4.91 -4.13 -2.42
CA MET A 36 -4.01 -3.05 -2.14
C MET A 36 -2.73 -3.59 -1.54
N PHE A 37 -1.59 -3.05 -1.93
CA PHE A 37 -0.34 -3.29 -1.22
C PHE A 37 0.58 -2.08 -1.27
N SER A 38 1.38 -1.89 -0.22
CA SER A 38 2.43 -0.87 -0.19
C SER A 38 3.81 -1.50 -0.31
N THR A 39 4.70 -0.83 -1.00
CA THR A 39 6.11 -1.20 -1.10
C THR A 39 6.98 -0.31 -0.22
N ASP A 40 8.19 -0.74 0.12
CA ASP A 40 9.10 0.06 0.93
C ASP A 40 10.02 0.98 0.12
N LYS A 41 10.53 2.00 0.83
CA LYS A 41 11.59 2.87 0.35
C LYS A 41 12.94 2.28 0.76
N GLN A 42 13.40 1.26 0.04
CA GLN A 42 14.71 0.66 0.22
C GLN A 42 15.42 0.45 -1.12
N MET A 43 16.75 0.33 -1.09
CA MET A 43 17.59 0.04 -2.27
C MET A 43 17.43 1.06 -3.42
N GLY A 44 17.11 2.32 -3.11
CA GLY A 44 16.94 3.40 -4.11
C GLY A 44 15.54 3.49 -4.73
N TYR A 45 14.65 2.56 -4.42
CA TYR A 45 13.26 2.58 -4.90
C TYR A 45 12.38 3.55 -4.10
N GLN A 46 11.41 4.14 -4.78
CA GLN A 46 10.36 4.93 -4.13
C GLN A 46 9.34 4.01 -3.46
N CYS A 47 8.72 4.50 -2.38
CA CYS A 47 7.58 3.84 -1.76
C CYS A 47 6.32 4.15 -2.57
N PHE A 48 5.58 3.09 -2.91
CA PHE A 48 4.31 3.18 -3.61
C PHE A 48 3.23 2.46 -2.83
N VAL A 49 2.00 2.92 -2.99
CA VAL A 49 0.80 2.19 -2.59
C VAL A 49 0.05 1.88 -3.87
N ASN A 50 -0.12 0.59 -4.17
CA ASN A 50 -0.71 0.11 -5.41
C ASN A 50 -2.08 -0.49 -5.16
N PHE A 51 -2.97 -0.33 -6.13
CA PHE A 51 -4.34 -0.84 -6.12
C PHE A 51 -4.61 -1.63 -7.41
N PHE A 52 -5.24 -2.78 -7.28
CA PHE A 52 -5.58 -3.69 -8.38
C PHE A 52 -7.03 -4.14 -8.25
N ASP A 53 -7.85 -3.93 -9.27
CA ASP A 53 -9.22 -4.45 -9.36
C ASP A 53 -9.21 -5.90 -9.85
N LEU A 54 -9.64 -6.82 -9.00
CA LEU A 54 -9.78 -8.26 -9.27
C LEU A 54 -10.82 -8.58 -10.34
N ARG A 55 -11.73 -7.65 -10.63
CA ARG A 55 -12.76 -7.82 -11.66
C ARG A 55 -12.26 -7.41 -13.03
N ASP A 56 -11.08 -6.80 -13.11
CA ASP A 56 -10.42 -6.42 -14.34
C ASP A 56 -9.25 -7.39 -14.61
N PRO A 57 -9.46 -8.45 -15.41
CA PRO A 57 -8.44 -9.46 -15.66
C PRO A 57 -7.15 -8.87 -16.24
N SER A 58 -7.24 -7.76 -16.99
CA SER A 58 -6.06 -7.11 -17.58
C SER A 58 -5.03 -6.67 -16.54
N GLN A 59 -5.44 -6.45 -15.29
CA GLN A 59 -4.56 -6.01 -14.20
C GLN A 59 -3.81 -7.15 -13.51
N ILE A 60 -4.25 -8.40 -13.72
CA ILE A 60 -3.81 -9.58 -12.96
C ILE A 60 -3.24 -10.66 -13.89
N GLU A 61 -3.61 -10.62 -15.17
CA GLU A 61 -3.17 -11.59 -16.15
C GLU A 61 -1.68 -11.39 -16.48
N LYS A 62 -0.85 -12.32 -16.02
CA LYS A 62 0.44 -12.63 -16.64
C LYS A 62 0.29 -13.89 -17.48
N GLU A 63 0.84 -13.82 -18.70
CA GLU A 63 0.99 -14.99 -19.56
C GLU A 63 1.56 -16.17 -18.80
N ARG A 64 0.87 -17.30 -18.93
CA ARG A 64 1.35 -18.63 -18.60
C ARG A 64 2.45 -19.04 -19.58
N ASN A 65 3.62 -18.40 -19.56
CA ASN A 65 4.80 -18.85 -20.29
C ASN A 65 6.10 -18.39 -19.61
N GLU A 66 7.09 -19.27 -19.58
CA GLU A 66 8.43 -19.14 -18.97
C GLU A 66 9.33 -18.07 -19.62
N LYS A 67 8.81 -16.88 -19.90
CA LYS A 67 9.62 -15.76 -20.41
C LYS A 67 9.48 -14.56 -19.49
N LEU A 68 10.63 -14.17 -18.95
CA LEU A 68 10.87 -12.92 -18.22
C LEU A 68 10.16 -11.76 -18.91
N PHE A 69 9.09 -11.27 -18.28
CA PHE A 69 8.50 -9.99 -18.63
C PHE A 69 8.81 -8.98 -17.54
N ASP A 70 9.36 -7.86 -18.03
CA ASP A 70 9.91 -6.73 -17.32
C ASP A 70 8.98 -6.24 -16.20
N SER A 71 9.53 -6.11 -14.99
CA SER A 71 8.87 -5.67 -13.76
C SER A 71 8.51 -4.18 -13.75
N THR A 72 8.38 -3.57 -14.93
CA THR A 72 8.09 -2.14 -15.14
C THR A 72 6.75 -1.86 -15.81
N THR A 73 6.02 -2.87 -16.33
CA THR A 73 4.82 -2.62 -17.17
C THR A 73 3.55 -3.36 -16.74
N LEU A 74 3.43 -3.80 -15.47
CA LEU A 74 2.09 -3.96 -14.90
C LEU A 74 1.34 -2.66 -15.23
N GLU A 75 0.31 -2.68 -16.09
CA GLU A 75 -0.39 -1.47 -16.52
C GLU A 75 -1.02 -0.84 -15.26
N HIS A 76 -0.24 0.09 -14.69
CA HIS A 76 -0.45 0.73 -13.40
C HIS A 76 -1.71 1.57 -13.50
N GLN A 77 -2.78 1.21 -12.80
CA GLN A 77 -3.93 2.10 -12.73
C GLN A 77 -3.70 3.25 -11.74
N LYS A 78 -3.29 2.98 -10.49
CA LYS A 78 -3.07 4.04 -9.48
C LYS A 78 -1.96 3.72 -8.49
N SER A 79 -1.04 4.68 -8.35
CA SER A 79 0.07 4.60 -7.42
C SER A 79 0.40 5.96 -6.85
N PHE A 80 0.21 6.09 -5.54
CA PHE A 80 0.46 7.32 -4.83
C PHE A 80 1.91 7.29 -4.38
N ARG A 81 2.71 8.23 -4.87
CA ARG A 81 4.08 8.41 -4.40
C ARG A 81 4.03 8.97 -2.98
N THR A 82 4.72 8.30 -2.05
CA THR A 82 4.90 8.85 -0.71
C THR A 82 6.32 9.36 -0.51
N GLU A 83 6.45 10.57 0.03
CA GLU A 83 7.76 11.16 0.36
C GLU A 83 8.43 10.46 1.55
N ARG A 84 7.64 9.74 2.35
CA ARG A 84 8.05 9.06 3.58
C ARG A 84 7.78 7.56 3.48
N PRO A 85 8.59 6.72 4.15
CA PRO A 85 8.31 5.29 4.25
C PRO A 85 6.92 5.02 4.84
N VAL A 86 6.17 4.13 4.20
CA VAL A 86 4.88 3.60 4.68
C VAL A 86 5.14 2.26 5.35
N ASN A 87 4.75 2.14 6.62
CA ASN A 87 4.82 0.89 7.38
C ASN A 87 3.48 0.14 7.31
N SER A 88 2.37 0.89 7.28
CA SER A 88 1.03 0.34 7.30
C SER A 88 0.09 1.24 6.50
N ALA A 89 -0.91 0.63 5.88
CA ALA A 89 -1.96 1.34 5.20
C ALA A 89 -3.26 0.55 5.27
N ALA A 90 -4.38 1.25 5.25
CA ALA A 90 -5.70 0.64 5.32
C ALA A 90 -6.65 1.35 4.35
N VAL A 91 -7.53 0.57 3.72
CA VAL A 91 -8.57 1.07 2.80
C VAL A 91 -9.86 1.24 3.59
N SER A 92 -10.55 2.36 3.37
CA SER A 92 -11.83 2.60 4.05
C SER A 92 -12.92 1.67 3.53
N PRO A 93 -13.77 1.11 4.40
CA PRO A 93 -14.82 0.20 3.97
C PRO A 93 -16.02 0.92 3.35
N ILE A 94 -16.15 2.24 3.54
CA ILE A 94 -17.34 3.01 3.13
C ILE A 94 -17.04 4.20 2.20
N TYR A 95 -15.77 4.56 2.04
CA TYR A 95 -15.34 5.68 1.22
C TYR A 95 -14.18 5.29 0.31
N ASP A 96 -14.07 5.98 -0.83
CA ASP A 96 -12.95 5.82 -1.77
C ASP A 96 -11.68 6.53 -1.28
N HIS A 97 -11.17 6.09 -0.12
CA HIS A 97 -9.94 6.62 0.45
C HIS A 97 -9.09 5.56 1.14
N VAL A 98 -7.82 5.88 1.24
CA VAL A 98 -6.81 5.10 1.96
C VAL A 98 -6.17 5.97 3.04
N VAL A 99 -5.88 5.37 4.20
CA VAL A 99 -5.04 5.97 5.22
C VAL A 99 -3.67 5.32 5.19
N LEU A 100 -2.62 6.14 5.18
CA LEU A 100 -1.22 5.70 5.17
C LEU A 100 -0.56 6.11 6.48
N GLY A 101 0.24 5.20 7.03
CA GLY A 101 0.95 5.37 8.28
C GLY A 101 2.37 4.84 8.18
N GLY A 102 3.30 5.57 8.77
CA GLY A 102 4.69 5.19 8.83
C GLY A 102 5.48 6.32 9.47
N GLY A 103 6.59 6.65 8.86
CA GLY A 103 7.39 7.81 9.23
C GLY A 103 8.83 7.47 9.59
N GLN A 104 9.69 8.42 9.20
CA GLN A 104 11.15 8.46 9.20
C GLN A 104 11.90 7.23 8.71
N GLU A 105 12.92 7.49 7.88
CA GLU A 105 13.96 6.50 7.62
C GLU A 105 14.74 6.24 8.91
N ALA A 106 15.22 5.01 9.10
CA ALA A 106 15.86 4.58 10.34
C ALA A 106 17.02 5.51 10.79
N MET A 107 17.71 6.16 9.85
CA MET A 107 18.81 7.11 10.14
C MET A 107 18.31 8.45 10.73
N ASP A 108 17.10 8.87 10.39
CA ASP A 108 16.53 10.16 10.80
C ASP A 108 15.86 10.09 12.20
N VAL A 109 15.58 8.89 12.68
CA VAL A 109 14.87 8.64 13.95
C VAL A 109 15.68 9.10 15.17
N THR A 110 17.01 8.96 15.13
CA THR A 110 17.89 9.29 16.26
C THR A 110 18.36 10.74 16.28
N THR A 111 18.24 11.47 15.16
CA THR A 111 18.84 12.80 14.95
C THR A 111 17.85 13.95 15.14
N THR A 112 16.54 13.67 15.18
CA THR A 112 15.54 14.74 15.29
C THR A 112 14.90 14.76 16.67
N SER A 113 14.93 15.91 17.36
CA SER A 113 14.14 16.11 18.58
C SER A 113 12.66 15.82 18.28
N THR A 114 12.00 15.09 19.17
CA THR A 114 10.69 14.45 18.98
C THR A 114 9.49 15.40 18.80
N ARG A 115 9.74 16.69 18.53
CA ARG A 115 8.78 17.78 18.70
C ARG A 115 8.11 18.27 17.41
N ILE A 116 8.50 17.84 16.21
CA ILE A 116 7.95 18.40 14.97
C ILE A 116 7.34 17.30 14.10
N GLY A 117 6.03 17.13 14.16
CA GLY A 117 5.12 16.74 13.06
C GLY A 117 5.51 15.63 12.07
N LYS A 118 6.40 14.69 12.40
CA LYS A 118 6.93 13.71 11.43
C LYS A 118 6.12 12.41 11.34
N PHE A 119 5.28 12.11 12.32
CA PHE A 119 4.50 10.88 12.39
C PHE A 119 3.00 11.20 12.33
N GLU A 120 2.52 11.37 11.10
CA GLU A 120 1.13 11.70 10.81
C GLU A 120 0.49 10.56 10.01
N ALA A 121 -0.75 10.19 10.35
CA ALA A 121 -1.56 9.37 9.47
C ALA A 121 -2.11 10.27 8.37
N ARG A 122 -1.94 9.90 7.11
CA ARG A 122 -2.29 10.72 5.95
C ARG A 122 -3.37 10.04 5.14
N PHE A 123 -4.42 10.77 4.81
CA PHE A 123 -5.60 10.28 4.09
C PHE A 123 -5.58 10.77 2.66
N PHE A 124 -5.80 9.85 1.72
CA PHE A 124 -5.76 10.12 0.28
C PHE A 124 -7.04 9.64 -0.39
N HIS A 125 -7.57 10.42 -1.33
CA HIS A 125 -8.61 9.97 -2.23
C HIS A 125 -8.00 9.01 -3.24
N VAL A 126 -8.53 7.78 -3.33
CA VAL A 126 -7.99 6.79 -4.27
C VAL A 126 -8.28 7.22 -5.70
N ALA A 127 -9.43 7.82 -5.98
CA ALA A 127 -9.79 8.29 -7.32
C ALA A 127 -8.80 9.31 -7.95
N VAL A 128 -8.30 10.27 -7.17
CA VAL A 128 -7.58 11.45 -7.73
C VAL A 128 -6.14 11.58 -7.26
N GLU A 129 -5.67 10.71 -6.39
CA GLU A 129 -4.29 10.74 -5.90
C GLU A 129 -3.90 11.95 -5.05
N GLU A 130 -4.91 12.56 -4.44
CA GLU A 130 -4.75 13.75 -3.60
C GLU A 130 -4.96 13.44 -2.12
N GLU A 131 -4.09 14.03 -1.29
CA GLU A 131 -4.25 14.05 0.15
C GLU A 131 -5.36 15.02 0.55
N PHE A 132 -6.29 14.57 1.40
CA PHE A 132 -7.37 15.43 1.92
C PHE A 132 -7.36 15.59 3.43
N GLY A 133 -6.51 14.85 4.15
CA GLY A 133 -6.51 14.88 5.61
C GLY A 133 -5.26 14.33 6.25
N ARG A 134 -4.97 14.84 7.46
CA ARG A 134 -3.89 14.32 8.31
C ARG A 134 -4.33 14.25 9.77
N VAL A 135 -3.93 13.18 10.44
CA VAL A 135 -4.06 13.01 11.89
C VAL A 135 -2.67 13.01 12.50
N LYS A 136 -2.43 13.96 13.40
CA LYS A 136 -1.17 14.13 14.13
C LYS A 136 -1.29 13.50 15.52
N GLY A 137 -0.16 13.35 16.20
CA GLY A 137 -0.11 13.00 17.62
C GLY A 137 0.71 11.77 17.95
N HIS A 138 1.16 11.01 16.95
CA HIS A 138 2.10 9.91 17.19
C HIS A 138 3.48 10.46 17.55
N PHE A 139 4.06 9.89 18.61
CA PHE A 139 5.42 10.23 19.08
C PHE A 139 6.53 9.49 18.31
N GLY A 140 6.18 8.41 17.63
CA GLY A 140 7.07 7.59 16.81
C GLY A 140 6.37 7.08 15.55
N PRO A 141 7.06 6.27 14.72
CA PRO A 141 6.50 5.72 13.50
C PRO A 141 5.17 5.00 13.74
N ILE A 142 4.20 5.23 12.85
CA ILE A 142 2.94 4.51 12.88
C ILE A 142 3.18 3.12 12.29
N ASN A 143 3.05 2.09 13.11
CA ASN A 143 3.34 0.71 12.69
C ASN A 143 2.11 -0.06 12.22
N SER A 144 0.92 0.38 12.60
CA SER A 144 -0.33 -0.29 12.26
C SER A 144 -1.47 0.71 12.15
N LEU A 145 -2.30 0.53 11.14
CA LEU A 145 -3.53 1.25 10.89
C LEU A 145 -4.62 0.24 10.56
N ALA A 146 -5.83 0.53 11.00
CA ALA A 146 -7.01 -0.22 10.62
C ALA A 146 -8.22 0.72 10.64
N PHE A 147 -9.12 0.55 9.70
CA PHE A 147 -10.47 1.09 9.82
C PHE A 147 -11.32 0.11 10.61
N HIS A 148 -12.20 0.64 11.48
CA HIS A 148 -13.25 -0.20 12.03
C HIS A 148 -14.16 -0.68 10.88
N PRO A 149 -14.72 -1.92 10.93
CA PRO A 149 -15.51 -2.47 9.83
C PRO A 149 -16.75 -1.66 9.43
N ASP A 150 -17.27 -0.82 10.34
CA ASP A 150 -18.38 0.09 10.04
C ASP A 150 -17.95 1.37 9.29
N GLY A 151 -16.66 1.61 9.15
CA GLY A 151 -16.06 2.76 8.48
C GLY A 151 -16.23 4.10 9.19
N LYS A 152 -16.83 4.13 10.39
CA LYS A 152 -17.18 5.38 11.10
C LYS A 152 -16.13 5.82 12.11
N ARG A 153 -15.14 4.97 12.42
CA ARG A 153 -14.11 5.22 13.43
C ARG A 153 -12.81 4.48 13.13
#